data_AF-A0A9Q4XM84-F1
#
_entry.id   AF-A0A9Q4XM84-F1
#
_cell.length_a   1.000
_cell.length_b   1.000
_cell.length_c   1.000
_cell.angle_alpha   90.00
_cell.angle_beta   90.00
_cell.angle_gamma   90.00
#
_symmetry.space_group_name_H-M   'P 1'
#
loop_
_entity.id
_entity.type
_entity.pdbx_description
1 polymer ?
#
loop_
_entity_poly.entity_id
_entity_poly.type
_entity_poly.pdbx_seq_one_letter_code
_entity_poly.pdbx_strand_id
1 'polypeptide(L)'
;MIDNDPTSPTFNSYGDVAGLMAFASSRGYDVPEESAEMLLFQALDYLNIQPWAGKPTKRGQPLPWPRAGVTVGGEPFPDDEIPQALIQAQYRLAVSAQEIDLMPGYGGAQALEETVSGAVSIKYSEQTLGSGVYFSWLRPLLGDLLGAGASSVNFRVMRD
;
A
#
# COMPACT_ATOMS: atom_id res chain seq x y z
N MET A 1 14.15 4.51 -12.55
CA MET A 1 13.52 3.53 -13.45
C MET A 1 12.89 2.44 -12.64
N ILE A 2 11.59 2.32 -12.83
CA ILE A 2 10.74 1.33 -12.20
C ILE A 2 10.98 -0.06 -12.81
N ASP A 3 11.05 -1.05 -11.93
CA ASP A 3 11.06 -2.47 -12.27
C ASP A 3 9.93 -3.16 -11.49
N ASN A 4 8.91 -3.58 -12.23
CA ASN A 4 7.71 -4.23 -11.71
C ASN A 4 7.66 -5.75 -11.92
N ASP A 5 8.77 -6.36 -12.34
CA ASP A 5 8.85 -7.81 -12.47
C ASP A 5 9.19 -8.45 -11.11
N PRO A 6 8.28 -9.22 -10.48
CA PRO A 6 8.52 -9.84 -9.17
C PRO A 6 9.63 -10.89 -9.19
N THR A 7 10.05 -11.36 -10.37
CA THR A 7 11.15 -12.30 -10.55
C THR A 7 12.51 -11.62 -10.75
N SER A 8 12.50 -10.32 -11.03
CA SER A 8 13.71 -9.54 -11.27
C SER A 8 14.49 -9.26 -9.98
N PRO A 9 15.83 -9.30 -10.01
CA PRO A 9 16.66 -8.90 -8.87
C PRO A 9 16.56 -7.41 -8.53
N THR A 10 16.07 -6.57 -9.46
CA THR A 10 15.91 -5.13 -9.27
C THR A 10 14.48 -4.70 -8.98
N PHE A 11 13.58 -5.66 -8.68
CA PHE A 11 12.17 -5.42 -8.36
C PHE A 11 12.01 -4.34 -7.29
N ASN A 12 11.39 -3.22 -7.67
CA ASN A 12 11.32 -2.02 -6.86
C ASN A 12 9.97 -1.29 -6.88
N SER A 13 8.95 -1.85 -7.54
CA SER A 13 7.57 -1.33 -7.53
C SER A 13 6.58 -2.44 -7.90
N TYR A 14 5.30 -2.32 -7.52
CA TYR A 14 4.29 -3.28 -7.97
C TYR A 14 3.66 -2.90 -9.31
N GLY A 15 3.49 -1.60 -9.54
CA GLY A 15 3.03 -1.03 -10.80
C GLY A 15 4.14 -0.28 -11.54
N ASP A 16 3.85 0.11 -12.79
CA ASP A 16 4.74 0.89 -13.65
C ASP A 16 4.14 2.25 -14.03
N VAL A 17 4.96 3.10 -14.66
CA VAL A 17 4.52 4.45 -15.09
C VAL A 17 3.38 4.35 -16.10
N ALA A 18 3.47 3.45 -17.07
CA ALA A 18 2.43 3.26 -18.08
C ALA A 18 1.09 2.86 -17.44
N GLY A 19 1.10 1.95 -16.47
CA GLY A 19 -0.07 1.52 -15.72
C GLY A 19 -0.66 2.63 -14.86
N LEU A 20 0.16 3.46 -14.22
CA LEU A 20 -0.31 4.63 -13.48
C LEU A 20 -0.99 5.65 -14.42
N MET A 21 -0.39 5.95 -15.58
CA MET A 21 -0.95 6.89 -16.55
C MET A 21 -2.29 6.39 -17.11
N ALA A 22 -2.39 5.09 -17.42
CA ALA A 22 -3.63 4.46 -17.84
C ALA A 22 -4.70 4.50 -16.73
N PHE A 23 -4.29 4.21 -15.49
CA PHE A 23 -5.16 4.29 -14.32
C PHE A 23 -5.71 5.71 -14.12
N ALA A 24 -4.84 6.73 -14.19
CA ALA A 24 -5.19 8.13 -14.04
C ALA A 24 -6.16 8.59 -15.12
N SER A 25 -5.82 8.34 -16.39
CA SER A 25 -6.63 8.70 -17.55
C SER A 25 -8.03 8.07 -17.50
N SER A 26 -8.13 6.80 -17.09
CA SER A 26 -9.41 6.09 -16.97
C SER A 26 -10.36 6.68 -15.92
N ARG A 27 -9.84 7.46 -14.97
CA ARG A 27 -10.58 8.03 -13.83
C ARG A 27 -10.63 9.56 -13.85
N GLY A 28 -10.06 10.18 -14.89
CA GLY A 28 -10.03 11.64 -15.04
C GLY A 28 -9.03 12.34 -14.12
N TYR A 29 -8.00 11.63 -13.65
CA TYR A 29 -6.88 12.26 -12.94
C TYR A 29 -5.81 12.71 -13.92
N ASP A 30 -5.24 13.88 -13.67
CA ASP A 30 -4.05 14.37 -14.36
C ASP A 30 -2.83 14.03 -13.49
N VAL A 31 -1.93 13.21 -14.01
CA VAL A 31 -0.67 12.83 -13.36
C VAL A 31 0.46 13.19 -14.31
N PRO A 32 1.40 14.06 -13.92
CA PRO A 32 2.57 14.37 -14.75
C PRO A 32 3.47 13.13 -14.89
N GLU A 33 3.81 12.77 -16.13
CA GLU A 33 4.67 11.60 -16.39
C GLU A 33 6.06 11.74 -15.73
N GLU A 34 6.58 12.96 -15.63
CA GLU A 34 7.86 13.27 -14.99
C GLU A 34 7.88 13.00 -13.49
N SER A 35 6.73 13.11 -12.81
CA SER A 35 6.60 12.83 -11.37
C SER A 35 6.06 11.43 -11.09
N ALA A 36 5.58 10.70 -12.11
CA ALA A 36 4.95 9.39 -11.96
C ALA A 36 5.85 8.37 -11.24
N GLU A 37 7.14 8.27 -11.57
CA GLU A 37 8.07 7.37 -10.85
C GLU A 37 8.17 7.74 -9.36
N MET A 38 8.32 9.03 -9.05
CA MET A 38 8.43 9.52 -7.68
C MET A 38 7.15 9.21 -6.88
N LEU A 39 5.97 9.46 -7.46
CA LEU A 39 4.68 9.20 -6.83
C LEU A 39 4.47 7.70 -6.57
N LEU A 40 4.92 6.83 -7.49
CA LEU A 40 4.90 5.38 -7.30
C LEU A 40 5.77 4.94 -6.13
N PHE A 41 6.96 5.54 -5.94
CA PHE A 41 7.81 5.25 -4.79
C PHE A 41 7.22 5.74 -3.48
N GLN A 42 6.64 6.94 -3.43
CA GLN A 42 5.94 7.43 -2.24
C GLN A 42 4.77 6.51 -1.85
N ALA A 43 3.98 6.08 -2.83
CA ALA A 43 2.93 5.10 -2.62
C ALA A 43 3.48 3.75 -2.11
N LEU A 44 4.62 3.31 -2.66
CA LEU A 44 5.28 2.08 -2.24
C LEU A 44 5.78 2.14 -0.80
N ASP A 45 6.41 3.24 -0.40
CA ASP A 45 6.88 3.43 0.98
C ASP A 45 5.73 3.31 1.98
N TYR A 46 4.58 3.88 1.65
CA TYR A 46 3.36 3.74 2.44
C TYR A 46 2.86 2.28 2.47
N LEU A 47 2.93 1.55 1.34
CA LEU A 47 2.58 0.12 1.28
C LEU A 47 3.58 -0.77 2.04
N ASN A 48 4.85 -0.39 2.09
CA ASN A 48 5.90 -1.18 2.73
C ASN A 48 5.70 -1.36 4.23
N ILE A 49 5.05 -0.39 4.88
CA ILE A 49 4.77 -0.41 6.32
C ILE A 49 3.42 -1.06 6.68
N GLN A 50 2.66 -1.56 5.70
CA GLN A 50 1.35 -2.16 5.98
C GLN A 50 1.49 -3.50 6.71
N PRO A 51 0.55 -3.83 7.61
CA PRO A 51 0.56 -5.11 8.31
C PRO A 51 0.09 -6.22 7.36
N TRP A 52 0.98 -6.75 6.53
CA TRP A 52 0.63 -7.78 5.54
C TRP A 52 0.32 -9.15 6.16
N ALA A 53 -0.67 -9.85 5.60
CA ALA A 53 -0.98 -11.24 5.93
C ALA A 53 0.10 -12.20 5.41
N GLY A 54 0.13 -13.42 5.94
CA GLY A 54 1.09 -14.44 5.51
C GLY A 54 2.55 -14.08 5.78
N LYS A 55 3.46 -14.75 5.06
CA LYS A 55 4.92 -14.59 5.24
C LYS A 55 5.57 -14.29 3.88
N PRO A 56 6.65 -13.48 3.84
CA PRO A 56 7.41 -13.28 2.60
C PRO A 56 7.86 -14.63 2.02
N THR A 57 7.72 -14.81 0.71
CA THR A 57 8.09 -16.06 0.01
C THR A 57 9.59 -16.31 0.09
N LYS A 58 10.41 -15.26 0.04
CA LYS A 58 11.88 -15.33 0.15
C LYS A 58 12.38 -14.50 1.33
N ARG A 59 13.36 -15.03 2.07
CA ARG A 59 14.04 -14.23 3.10
C ARG A 59 14.91 -13.17 2.42
N GLY A 60 14.65 -11.89 2.73
CA GLY A 60 15.39 -10.76 2.16
C GLY A 60 14.96 -10.35 0.76
N GLN A 61 13.75 -10.70 0.32
CA GLN A 61 13.17 -10.09 -0.88
C GLN A 61 13.08 -8.57 -0.74
N PRO A 62 13.22 -7.80 -1.85
CA PRO A 62 13.30 -6.35 -1.80
C PRO A 62 11.99 -5.70 -1.32
N LEU A 63 10.84 -6.27 -1.69
CA LEU A 63 9.51 -5.75 -1.35
C LEU A 63 8.71 -6.73 -0.48
N PRO A 64 7.73 -6.26 0.32
CA PRO A 64 6.92 -7.10 1.20
C PRO A 64 6.16 -8.22 0.50
N TRP A 65 5.80 -8.03 -0.78
CA TRP A 65 5.21 -9.02 -1.68
C TRP A 65 6.25 -9.47 -2.73
N PRO A 66 6.20 -10.72 -3.22
CA PRO A 66 5.15 -11.73 -3.02
C PRO A 66 5.18 -12.43 -1.64
N ARG A 67 4.06 -13.06 -1.25
CA ARG A 67 3.89 -13.68 0.09
C ARG A 67 3.15 -15.03 0.00
N ALA A 68 3.55 -15.95 0.87
CA ALA A 68 2.93 -17.26 1.03
C ALA A 68 1.96 -17.32 2.23
N GLY A 69 0.95 -18.18 2.12
CA GLY A 69 -0.02 -18.43 3.19
C GLY A 69 -1.05 -17.31 3.37
N VAL A 70 -1.33 -16.57 2.29
CA VAL A 70 -2.42 -15.59 2.23
C VAL A 70 -3.65 -16.27 1.59
N THR A 71 -4.83 -15.95 2.10
CA THR A 71 -6.10 -16.43 1.56
C THR A 71 -6.88 -15.22 1.10
N VAL A 72 -7.34 -15.19 -0.14
CA VAL A 72 -8.11 -14.07 -0.71
C VAL A 72 -9.46 -14.60 -1.17
N GLY A 73 -10.56 -14.04 -0.66
CA GLY A 73 -11.90 -14.51 -1.04
C GLY A 73 -12.21 -15.96 -0.64
N GLY A 74 -11.49 -16.50 0.36
CA GLY A 74 -11.65 -17.88 0.84
C GLY A 74 -10.74 -18.92 0.18
N GLU A 75 -10.01 -18.56 -0.87
CA GLU A 75 -9.09 -19.46 -1.59
C GLU A 75 -7.62 -19.08 -1.31
N PRO A 76 -6.68 -20.04 -1.29
CA PRO A 76 -5.26 -19.74 -1.14
C PRO A 76 -4.76 -18.92 -2.32
N PHE A 77 -4.07 -17.82 -2.04
CA PHE A 77 -3.45 -16.97 -3.05
C PHE A 77 -2.05 -17.51 -3.43
N PRO A 78 -1.67 -17.51 -4.73
CA PRO A 78 -0.35 -17.96 -5.18
C PRO A 78 0.79 -17.16 -4.55
N ASP A 79 1.88 -17.82 -4.18
CA ASP A 79 3.02 -17.22 -3.47
C ASP A 79 4.08 -16.62 -4.40
N ASP A 80 3.85 -16.68 -5.71
CA ASP A 80 4.65 -16.12 -6.79
C ASP A 80 3.95 -14.94 -7.51
N GLU A 81 2.71 -14.62 -7.13
CA GLU A 81 1.93 -13.55 -7.73
C GLU A 81 1.85 -12.28 -6.86
N ILE A 82 1.61 -11.14 -7.52
CA ILE A 82 1.31 -9.87 -6.87
C ILE A 82 -0.21 -9.62 -6.96
N PRO A 83 -0.92 -9.43 -5.83
CA PRO A 83 -2.36 -9.19 -5.86
C PRO A 83 -2.73 -7.95 -6.69
N GLN A 84 -3.70 -8.08 -7.59
CA GLN A 84 -4.18 -6.93 -8.39
C GLN A 84 -4.69 -5.78 -7.51
N ALA A 85 -5.29 -6.07 -6.36
CA ALA A 85 -5.72 -5.06 -5.40
C ALA A 85 -4.53 -4.23 -4.85
N LEU A 86 -3.34 -4.84 -4.71
CA LEU A 86 -2.12 -4.16 -4.28
C LEU A 86 -1.65 -3.16 -5.33
N ILE A 87 -1.62 -3.57 -6.61
CA ILE A 87 -1.23 -2.71 -7.73
C ILE A 87 -2.21 -1.53 -7.86
N GLN A 88 -3.51 -1.81 -7.77
CA GLN A 88 -4.54 -0.77 -7.77
C GLN A 88 -4.42 0.18 -6.56
N ALA A 89 -4.03 -0.35 -5.40
CA ALA A 89 -3.77 0.47 -4.22
C ALA A 89 -2.58 1.40 -4.45
N GLN A 90 -1.48 0.90 -5.02
CA GLN A 90 -0.31 1.72 -5.33
C GLN A 90 -0.67 2.88 -6.28
N TYR A 91 -1.45 2.63 -7.34
CA TYR A 91 -1.87 3.69 -8.26
C TYR A 91 -2.77 4.74 -7.59
N ARG A 92 -3.73 4.32 -6.77
CA ARG A 92 -4.60 5.25 -6.02
C ARG A 92 -3.81 6.09 -5.02
N LEU A 93 -2.84 5.48 -4.34
CA LEU A 93 -1.94 6.18 -3.43
C LEU A 93 -1.06 7.16 -4.19
N ALA A 94 -0.52 6.78 -5.35
CA ALA A 94 0.31 7.65 -6.17
C ALA A 94 -0.46 8.89 -6.66
N VAL A 95 -1.73 8.73 -7.06
CA VAL A 95 -2.61 9.87 -7.37
C VAL A 95 -2.83 10.74 -6.13
N SER A 96 -3.05 10.13 -4.96
CA SER A 96 -3.26 10.86 -3.71
C SER A 96 -2.00 11.62 -3.27
N ALA A 97 -0.82 11.07 -3.52
CA ALA A 97 0.48 11.66 -3.20
C ALA A 97 0.76 12.98 -3.95
N GLN A 98 0.00 13.28 -5.00
CA GLN A 98 0.07 14.57 -5.69
C GLN A 98 -0.43 15.72 -4.81
N GLU A 99 -1.38 15.45 -3.92
CA GLU A 99 -2.06 16.47 -3.13
C GLU A 99 -1.69 16.41 -1.65
N ILE A 100 -1.30 15.24 -1.14
CA ILE A 100 -1.01 15.04 0.28
C ILE A 100 0.30 14.27 0.47
N ASP A 101 1.03 14.62 1.52
CA ASP A 101 2.16 13.79 1.98
C ASP A 101 1.61 12.51 2.62
N LEU A 102 1.94 11.35 2.04
CA LEU A 102 1.48 10.04 2.53
C LEU A 102 2.14 9.63 3.85
N MET A 103 3.35 10.15 4.14
CA MET A 103 4.14 9.76 5.32
C MET A 103 4.70 10.99 6.06
N PRO A 104 3.82 11.85 6.61
CA PRO A 104 4.22 13.07 7.29
C PRO A 104 5.09 12.73 8.52
N GLY A 105 6.29 13.31 8.56
CA GLY A 105 7.27 13.11 9.62
C GLY A 105 8.27 11.96 9.41
N TYR A 106 8.15 11.16 8.34
CA TYR A 106 9.20 10.20 7.92
C TYR A 106 10.20 10.84 6.95
N GLY A 107 9.78 11.85 6.18
CA GLY A 107 10.66 12.72 5.41
C GLY A 107 10.98 13.98 6.22
N GLY A 108 12.26 14.28 6.44
CA GLY A 108 12.73 15.46 7.19
C GLY A 108 12.42 16.83 6.54
N ALA A 109 11.43 16.91 5.67
CA ALA A 109 10.93 18.16 5.12
C ALA A 109 9.76 18.65 5.99
N GLN A 110 9.94 19.83 6.60
CA GLN A 110 8.89 20.52 7.35
C GLN A 110 7.67 20.73 6.44
N ALA A 111 6.58 20.02 6.74
CA ALA A 111 5.29 20.26 6.10
C ALA A 111 4.79 21.64 6.51
N LEU A 112 4.74 22.56 5.54
CA LEU A 112 3.86 23.72 5.61
C LEU A 112 2.43 23.19 5.51
N GLU A 113 1.62 23.50 6.52
CA GLU A 113 0.19 23.19 6.55
C GLU A 113 -0.50 23.75 5.30
N GLU A 114 -0.95 22.88 4.41
CA GLU A 114 -2.00 23.19 3.44
C GLU A 114 -3.09 22.11 3.52
N THR A 115 -4.23 22.52 4.09
CA THR A 115 -5.41 21.68 4.26
C THR A 115 -6.10 21.48 2.92
N VAL A 116 -5.80 20.38 2.20
CA VAL A 116 -6.50 20.05 0.96
C VAL A 116 -7.89 19.52 1.27
N SER A 117 -8.88 20.21 0.70
CA SER A 117 -10.30 20.00 0.89
C SER A 117 -10.83 18.97 -0.10
N GLY A 118 -11.20 17.78 0.37
CA GLY A 118 -12.06 16.86 -0.40
C GLY A 118 -11.78 15.39 -0.16
N ALA A 119 -12.61 14.75 0.66
CA ALA A 119 -12.73 13.29 0.85
C ALA A 119 -11.72 12.55 1.77
N VAL A 120 -10.77 13.23 2.42
CA VAL A 120 -9.96 12.63 3.49
C VAL A 120 -10.42 13.18 4.85
N SER A 121 -11.05 12.35 5.67
CA SER A 121 -11.24 12.70 7.09
C SER A 121 -9.90 12.60 7.81
N ILE A 122 -9.11 13.67 7.76
CA ILE A 122 -7.90 13.76 8.59
C ILE A 122 -8.36 14.05 10.04
N LYS A 123 -8.59 12.99 10.81
CA LYS A 123 -8.75 13.12 12.26
C LYS A 123 -7.38 13.39 12.88
N TYR A 124 -6.95 14.65 12.88
CA TYR A 124 -5.89 15.11 13.77
C TYR A 124 -6.40 14.96 15.20
N SER A 125 -6.04 13.87 15.86
CA SER A 125 -6.22 13.74 17.31
C SER A 125 -4.90 14.13 17.95
N GLU A 126 -4.91 15.20 18.75
CA GLU A 126 -3.75 15.84 19.40
C GLU A 126 -2.89 14.91 20.29
N GLN A 127 -3.27 13.65 20.47
CA GLN A 127 -2.50 12.62 21.19
C GLN A 127 -1.66 11.69 20.28
N THR A 128 -1.56 11.98 18.98
CA THR A 128 -0.91 11.07 18.02
C THR A 128 0.26 11.70 17.26
N LEU A 129 1.26 12.19 17.98
CA LEU A 129 2.61 12.36 17.41
C LEU A 129 3.07 10.99 16.87
N GLY A 130 3.06 10.83 15.53
CA GLY A 130 3.48 9.61 14.83
C GLY A 130 2.37 8.74 14.21
N SER A 131 1.11 9.19 14.14
CA SER A 131 0.08 8.47 13.37
C SER A 131 0.13 8.84 11.90
N GLY A 132 0.48 7.87 11.04
CA GLY A 132 0.52 8.05 9.58
C GLY A 132 -0.85 8.35 8.96
N VAL A 133 -0.86 8.76 7.70
CA VAL A 133 -2.09 9.05 6.95
C VAL A 133 -2.98 7.81 6.89
N TYR A 134 -4.30 7.97 7.06
CA TYR A 134 -5.25 6.86 6.95
C TYR A 134 -6.20 7.06 5.77
N PHE A 135 -6.29 6.04 4.91
CA PHE A 135 -7.19 6.01 3.76
C PHE A 135 -8.37 5.07 4.02
N SER A 136 -9.58 5.64 4.08
CA SER A 136 -10.83 4.88 4.30
C SER A 136 -11.11 3.84 3.20
N TRP A 137 -10.62 4.07 1.99
CA TRP A 137 -10.77 3.18 0.84
C TRP A 137 -9.67 2.10 0.77
N LEU A 138 -8.52 2.29 1.42
CA LEU A 138 -7.38 1.39 1.27
C LEU A 138 -7.57 0.08 2.01
N ARG A 139 -8.02 0.15 3.26
CA ARG A 139 -8.26 -1.03 4.09
C ARG A 139 -9.31 -1.99 3.49
N PRO A 140 -10.48 -1.55 3.00
CA PRO A 140 -11.42 -2.45 2.33
C PRO A 140 -10.91 -2.95 0.98
N LEU A 141 -10.06 -2.19 0.28
CA LEU A 141 -9.45 -2.63 -0.98
C LEU A 141 -8.42 -3.75 -0.75
N LEU A 142 -7.58 -3.62 0.29
CA LEU A 142 -6.56 -4.60 0.62
C LEU A 142 -7.15 -5.79 1.39
N GLY A 143 -8.21 -5.60 2.17
CA GLY A 143 -9.02 -6.67 2.76
C GLY A 143 -8.19 -7.81 3.36
N ASP A 144 -8.32 -9.00 2.76
CA ASP A 144 -7.65 -10.24 3.18
C ASP A 144 -6.11 -10.23 3.02
N LEU A 145 -5.56 -9.27 2.27
CA LEU A 145 -4.11 -9.09 2.11
C LEU A 145 -3.47 -8.52 3.39
N LEU A 146 -4.27 -7.87 4.24
CA LEU A 146 -3.82 -7.36 5.53
C LEU A 146 -3.93 -8.45 6.59
N GLY A 147 -2.90 -8.57 7.42
CA GLY A 147 -2.90 -9.46 8.56
C GLY A 147 -4.05 -9.10 9.48
N ALA A 148 -4.84 -10.10 9.86
CA ALA A 148 -5.73 -9.98 10.98
C ALA A 148 -4.87 -9.63 12.21
N GLY A 149 -4.86 -8.36 12.63
CA GLY A 149 -4.22 -7.96 13.87
C GLY A 149 -4.67 -8.92 14.96
N ALA A 150 -3.72 -9.68 15.52
CA ALA A 150 -3.87 -10.78 16.48
C ALA A 150 -5.29 -10.90 17.09
N SER A 151 -6.20 -11.55 16.37
CA SER A 151 -7.57 -11.82 16.85
C SER A 151 -8.02 -13.21 16.40
N SER A 152 -7.09 -14.18 16.39
CA SER A 152 -7.43 -15.60 16.38
C SER A 152 -7.33 -16.13 17.80
N VAL A 153 -8.27 -15.75 18.66
CA VAL A 153 -8.56 -16.51 19.88
C VAL A 153 -9.18 -17.84 19.46
N ASN A 154 -8.33 -18.79 19.08
CA ASN A 154 -8.72 -20.21 19.06
C ASN A 154 -8.82 -20.66 20.52
N PHE A 155 -10.00 -20.53 21.12
CA PHE A 155 -10.30 -21.22 22.38
C PHE A 155 -10.31 -22.72 22.08
N ARG A 156 -9.22 -23.42 22.43
CA ARG A 156 -9.20 -24.88 22.46
C ARG A 156 -10.13 -25.32 23.60
N VAL A 157 -11.36 -25.73 23.26
CA VAL A 157 -12.24 -26.42 24.21
C VAL A 157 -11.60 -27.77 24.52
N MET A 158 -10.84 -27.85 25.62
CA MET A 158 -10.54 -29.13 26.25
C MET A 158 -11.79 -29.54 27.02
N ARG A 159 -12.43 -30.62 26.55
CA ARG A 159 -13.33 -31.42 27.40
C ARG A 159 -12.43 -32.38 28.16
N ASP A 160 -12.41 -32.26 29.48
CA ASP A 160 -12.04 -33.36 30.39
C ASP A 160 -13.28 -33.65 31.25
#